data_AF-A0A835CCV3-F1
#
_entry.id   AF-A0A835CCV3-F1
#
_cell.length_a   1.000
_cell.length_b   1.000
_cell.length_c   1.000
_cell.angle_alpha   90.00
_cell.angle_beta   90.00
_cell.angle_gamma   90.00
#
_symmetry.space_group_name_H-M   'P 1'
#
loop_
_entity.id
_entity.type
_entity.pdbx_description
1 polymer ?
#
loop_
_entity_poly.entity_id
_entity_poly.type
_entity_poly.pdbx_seq_one_letter_code
_entity_poly.pdbx_strand_id
1 'polypeptide(L)'
;MADEIYDSGRRVWTSKGEEQEAAKKEFIDCLKLLEQELGDKPYFGGDNLGYVDVALVPFYTWFEAYEKFGNLNIEAECPKFIAWAKRCLQKESVSKSLPDQHKVYDFVVQMRKKFGIDVTNVASTTMVEKLNLPTVRHPRPYKLQWSNECGEIKVDKQVLVSFSIGKYCDEILCNVVPMHDGHILLGKPWELDRKAKKNRFTNRYSFVMNNKPVTLVPLTPEQIYEDQLNIKEEKDKRETAVFAVAAVVDSMWS
;
A
#
# COMPACT_ATOMS: atom_id res chain seq x y z
N MET A 1 12.39 -10.14 23.43
CA MET A 1 11.64 -8.94 23.85
C MET A 1 11.89 -7.72 22.96
N ALA A 2 13.08 -7.10 22.92
CA ALA A 2 13.31 -5.96 22.00
C ALA A 2 13.13 -6.35 20.52
N ASP A 3 13.64 -7.52 20.12
CA ASP A 3 13.45 -8.07 18.77
C ASP A 3 11.99 -8.37 18.44
N GLU A 4 11.21 -8.83 19.43
CA GLU A 4 9.79 -9.16 19.27
C GLU A 4 8.96 -7.88 19.10
N ILE A 5 9.25 -6.82 19.86
CA ILE A 5 8.61 -5.51 19.71
C ILE A 5 8.97 -4.89 18.36
N TYR A 6 10.23 -5.01 17.95
CA TYR A 6 10.65 -4.55 16.63
C TYR A 6 9.93 -5.30 15.52
N ASP A 7 9.89 -6.64 15.57
CA ASP A 7 9.25 -7.42 14.51
C ASP A 7 7.72 -7.23 14.47
N SER A 8 7.05 -7.33 15.61
CA SER A 8 5.60 -7.13 15.70
C SER A 8 5.21 -5.70 15.32
N GLY A 9 5.91 -4.69 15.84
CA GLY A 9 5.71 -3.28 15.49
C GLY A 9 5.96 -3.02 14.00
N ARG A 10 7.01 -3.62 13.42
CA ARG A 10 7.27 -3.55 11.97
C ARG A 10 6.10 -4.15 11.20
N ARG A 11 5.60 -5.32 11.58
CA ARG A 11 4.44 -5.95 10.92
C ARG A 11 3.19 -5.07 11.02
N VAL A 12 2.93 -4.41 12.16
CA VAL A 12 1.78 -3.48 12.32
C VAL A 12 1.70 -2.43 11.20
N TRP A 13 2.82 -1.82 10.79
CA TRP A 13 2.81 -0.82 9.72
C TRP A 13 3.23 -1.35 8.35
N THR A 14 3.55 -2.64 8.18
CA THR A 14 3.97 -3.20 6.88
C THR A 14 3.02 -4.25 6.31
N SER A 15 2.20 -4.90 7.13
CA SER A 15 1.23 -5.92 6.70
C SER A 15 -0.21 -5.39 6.66
N LYS A 16 -1.14 -6.23 6.18
CA LYS A 16 -2.59 -5.96 6.09
C LYS A 16 -3.39 -7.23 6.43
N GLY A 17 -4.67 -7.08 6.76
CA GLY A 17 -5.57 -8.22 7.00
C GLY A 17 -5.22 -9.01 8.26
N GLU A 18 -5.42 -10.34 8.21
CA GLU A 18 -5.20 -11.23 9.36
C GLU A 18 -3.79 -11.16 9.94
N GLU A 19 -2.77 -11.00 9.08
CA GLU A 19 -1.38 -10.84 9.53
C GLU A 19 -1.18 -9.55 10.35
N GLN A 20 -1.87 -8.47 9.97
CA GLN A 20 -1.80 -7.21 10.70
C GLN A 20 -2.54 -7.31 12.03
N GLU A 21 -3.70 -7.98 12.07
CA GLU A 21 -4.45 -8.23 13.31
C GLU A 21 -3.66 -9.10 14.30
N ALA A 22 -2.97 -10.15 13.82
CA ALA A 22 -2.07 -10.95 14.64
C ALA A 22 -0.89 -10.12 15.18
N ALA A 23 -0.24 -9.33 14.31
CA ALA A 23 0.87 -8.47 14.71
C ALA A 23 0.46 -7.41 15.75
N LYS A 24 -0.73 -6.81 15.60
CA LYS A 24 -1.30 -5.88 16.58
C LYS A 24 -1.47 -6.52 17.95
N LYS A 25 -2.05 -7.73 17.98
CA LYS A 25 -2.24 -8.47 19.24
C LYS A 25 -0.90 -8.80 19.90
N GLU A 26 0.02 -9.36 19.15
CA GLU A 26 1.37 -9.69 19.63
C GLU A 26 2.10 -8.44 20.16
N PHE A 27 2.01 -7.31 19.46
CA PHE A 27 2.62 -6.06 19.87
C PHE A 27 2.05 -5.55 21.21
N ILE A 28 0.72 -5.54 21.36
CA ILE A 28 0.06 -5.12 22.61
C ILE A 28 0.39 -6.07 23.76
N ASP A 29 0.40 -7.38 23.52
CA ASP A 29 0.76 -8.37 24.54
C ASP A 29 2.22 -8.18 25.01
N CYS A 30 3.15 -7.87 24.10
CA CYS A 30 4.53 -7.50 24.46
C CYS A 30 4.60 -6.23 25.32
N LEU A 31 3.82 -5.19 24.99
CA LEU A 31 3.79 -3.95 25.80
C LEU A 31 3.21 -4.21 27.20
N LYS A 32 2.16 -5.04 27.31
CA LYS A 32 1.58 -5.42 28.61
C LYS A 32 2.57 -6.21 29.48
N LEU A 33 3.35 -7.11 28.87
CA LEU A 33 4.43 -7.80 29.59
C LEU A 33 5.48 -6.81 30.10
N LEU A 34 5.87 -5.83 29.27
CA LEU A 34 6.78 -4.76 29.70
C LEU A 34 6.21 -3.91 30.84
N GLU A 35 4.92 -3.60 30.85
CA GLU A 35 4.29 -2.90 31.97
C GLU A 35 4.35 -3.72 33.26
N GLN A 36 4.18 -5.04 33.18
CA GLN A 36 4.31 -5.94 34.32
C GLN A 36 5.74 -5.92 34.88
N GLU A 37 6.74 -6.01 33.99
CA GLU A 37 8.16 -5.98 34.38
C GLU A 37 8.61 -4.62 34.91
N LEU A 38 8.04 -3.52 34.40
CA LEU A 38 8.25 -2.19 34.94
C LEU A 38 7.67 -2.09 36.36
N GLY A 39 6.50 -2.68 36.59
CA GLY A 39 5.79 -2.65 37.86
C GLY A 39 5.51 -1.21 38.29
N ASP A 40 6.01 -0.84 39.47
CA ASP A 40 5.87 0.52 40.04
C ASP A 40 7.19 1.31 39.97
N LYS A 41 8.23 0.77 39.32
CA LYS A 41 9.50 1.46 39.16
C LYS A 41 9.33 2.66 38.22
N PRO A 42 10.02 3.80 38.46
CA PRO A 42 9.93 4.94 37.56
C PRO A 42 10.61 4.68 36.21
N TYR A 43 11.64 3.82 36.19
CA TYR A 43 12.36 3.33 35.01
C TYR A 43 12.65 1.83 35.15
N PHE A 44 12.94 1.14 34.06
CA PHE A 44 13.36 -0.27 34.11
C PHE A 44 14.68 -0.45 34.86
N GLY A 45 15.58 0.55 34.81
CA GLY A 45 16.79 0.62 35.62
C GLY A 45 16.59 0.94 37.10
N GLY A 46 15.35 1.01 37.59
CA GLY A 46 15.03 1.46 38.95
C GLY A 46 14.83 2.97 38.99
N ASP A 47 15.63 3.67 39.79
CA ASP A 47 15.51 5.14 39.98
C ASP A 47 16.09 5.96 38.83
N ASN A 48 16.92 5.34 37.99
CA ASN A 48 17.59 5.97 36.86
C ASN A 48 17.39 5.16 35.57
N LEU A 49 17.64 5.80 34.41
CA LEU A 49 17.63 5.10 33.13
C LEU A 49 18.66 3.97 33.14
N GLY A 50 18.20 2.74 32.91
CA GLY A 50 19.03 1.57 32.73
C GLY A 50 19.13 1.16 31.26
N TYR A 51 19.79 0.02 31.03
CA TYR A 51 19.96 -0.56 29.70
C TYR A 51 18.64 -0.77 28.95
N VAL A 52 17.64 -1.33 29.64
CA VAL A 52 16.32 -1.62 29.06
C VAL A 52 15.60 -0.33 28.66
N ASP A 53 15.74 0.75 29.46
CA ASP A 53 15.12 2.02 29.11
C ASP A 53 15.71 2.59 27.82
N VAL A 54 17.04 2.56 27.69
CA VAL A 54 17.76 3.03 26.50
C VAL A 54 17.40 2.20 25.27
N ALA A 55 17.22 0.88 25.44
CA ALA A 55 16.83 0.01 24.34
C ALA A 55 15.38 0.23 23.88
N LEU A 56 14.46 0.53 24.81
CA LEU A 56 13.03 0.60 24.51
C LEU A 56 12.52 2.00 24.16
N VAL A 57 13.08 3.06 24.75
CA VAL A 57 12.58 4.41 24.56
C VAL A 57 12.56 4.88 23.08
N PRO A 58 13.49 4.46 22.19
CA PRO A 58 13.41 4.84 20.78
C PRO A 58 12.14 4.33 20.10
N PHE A 59 11.58 3.19 20.51
CA PHE A 59 10.35 2.65 19.92
C PHE A 59 9.14 3.54 20.20
N TYR A 60 9.14 4.32 21.29
CA TYR A 60 8.07 5.28 21.56
C TYR A 60 7.92 6.31 20.43
N THR A 61 9.00 6.66 19.72
CA THR A 61 8.91 7.60 18.59
C THR A 61 8.11 7.06 17.41
N TRP A 62 7.87 5.75 17.35
CA TRP A 62 7.10 5.09 16.29
C TRP A 62 5.62 4.90 16.62
N PHE A 63 5.18 5.25 17.84
CA PHE A 63 3.84 4.91 18.32
C PHE A 63 2.74 5.57 17.50
N GLU A 64 2.88 6.83 17.10
CA GLU A 64 1.92 7.49 16.20
C GLU A 64 1.73 6.71 14.89
N ALA A 65 2.81 6.15 14.33
CA ALA A 65 2.70 5.31 13.13
C ALA A 65 1.97 4.01 13.42
N TYR A 66 2.27 3.33 14.53
CA TYR A 66 1.59 2.09 14.92
C TYR A 66 0.10 2.32 15.18
N GLU A 67 -0.28 3.42 15.84
CA GLU A 67 -1.67 3.79 16.10
C GLU A 67 -2.42 4.10 14.81
N LYS A 68 -1.86 4.95 13.95
CA LYS A 68 -2.52 5.35 12.69
C LYS A 68 -2.62 4.20 11.69
N PHE A 69 -1.56 3.39 11.52
CA PHE A 69 -1.57 2.29 10.54
C PHE A 69 -2.21 1.01 11.07
N GLY A 70 -2.12 0.75 12.38
CA GLY A 70 -2.73 -0.40 13.04
C GLY A 70 -4.15 -0.15 13.57
N ASN A 71 -4.63 1.09 13.52
CA ASN A 71 -5.87 1.52 14.17
C ASN A 71 -5.92 1.06 15.65
N LEU A 72 -4.83 1.32 16.36
CA LEU A 72 -4.64 1.01 17.78
C LEU A 72 -4.84 2.26 18.63
N ASN A 73 -5.16 2.05 19.90
CA ASN A 73 -5.07 3.07 20.94
C ASN A 73 -4.13 2.54 22.03
N ILE A 74 -2.84 2.85 21.92
CA ILE A 74 -1.82 2.24 22.78
C ILE A 74 -1.94 2.80 24.21
N GLU A 75 -2.31 4.07 24.37
CA GLU A 75 -2.51 4.66 25.70
C GLU A 75 -3.68 4.02 26.47
N ALA A 76 -4.75 3.62 25.78
CA ALA A 76 -5.85 2.89 26.40
C ALA A 76 -5.47 1.46 26.81
N GLU A 77 -4.64 0.78 26.02
CA GLU A 77 -4.23 -0.61 26.26
C GLU A 77 -3.06 -0.74 27.25
N CYS A 78 -2.14 0.23 27.23
CA CYS A 78 -0.86 0.22 27.95
C CYS A 78 -0.53 1.61 28.55
N PRO A 79 -1.36 2.11 29.50
CA PRO A 79 -1.20 3.46 30.05
C PRO A 79 0.07 3.66 30.88
N LYS A 80 0.54 2.63 31.60
CA LYS A 80 1.77 2.72 32.42
C LYS A 80 2.99 2.84 31.53
N PHE A 81 3.02 2.13 30.41
CA PHE A 81 4.10 2.21 29.42
C PHE A 81 4.17 3.60 28.80
N ILE A 82 3.02 4.17 28.42
CA ILE A 82 2.96 5.56 27.92
C ILE A 82 3.43 6.55 28.98
N ALA A 83 3.01 6.38 30.24
CA ALA A 83 3.45 7.23 31.33
C ALA A 83 4.97 7.14 31.54
N TRP A 84 5.55 5.94 31.48
CA TRP A 84 7.00 5.72 31.52
C TRP A 84 7.73 6.41 30.36
N ALA A 85 7.26 6.25 29.13
CA ALA A 85 7.89 6.86 27.95
C ALA A 85 7.84 8.40 28.01
N LYS A 86 6.69 8.98 28.40
CA LYS A 86 6.54 10.42 28.65
C LYS A 86 7.52 10.91 29.74
N ARG A 87 7.76 10.09 30.78
CA ARG A 87 8.75 10.38 31.83
C ARG A 87 10.19 10.37 31.30
N CYS A 88 10.54 9.38 30.49
CA CYS A 88 11.84 9.30 29.82
C CYS A 88 12.12 10.55 28.96
N LEU A 89 11.10 11.05 28.24
CA LEU A 89 11.21 12.26 27.42
C LEU A 89 11.41 13.56 28.21
N GLN A 90 11.13 13.58 29.52
CA GLN A 90 11.47 14.74 30.36
C GLN A 90 12.98 14.86 30.58
N LYS A 91 13.77 13.81 30.33
CA LYS A 91 15.23 13.90 30.40
C LYS A 91 15.78 14.50 29.11
N GLU A 92 16.57 15.56 29.27
CA GLU A 92 17.18 16.31 28.16
C GLU A 92 18.02 15.41 27.22
N SER A 93 18.73 14.43 27.78
CA SER A 93 19.52 13.49 26.97
C SER A 93 18.66 12.63 26.04
N VAL A 94 17.43 12.31 26.45
CA VAL A 94 16.49 11.50 25.65
C VAL A 94 15.81 12.38 24.63
N SER A 95 15.23 13.51 25.04
CA SER A 95 14.48 14.40 24.14
C SER A 95 15.34 15.00 23.02
N LYS A 96 16.62 15.24 23.26
CA LYS A 96 17.57 15.69 22.22
C LYS A 96 18.00 14.57 21.26
N SER A 97 17.92 13.32 21.68
CA SER A 97 18.40 12.17 20.89
C SER A 97 17.32 11.56 19.99
N LEU A 98 16.05 11.76 20.35
CA LEU A 98 14.93 11.11 19.68
C LEU A 98 14.22 12.06 18.71
N PRO A 99 13.83 11.59 17.52
CA PRO A 99 12.98 12.37 16.62
C PRO A 99 11.57 12.53 17.20
N ASP A 100 10.90 13.58 16.75
CA ASP A 100 9.46 13.78 16.99
C ASP A 100 8.62 12.66 16.34
N GLN A 101 7.55 12.23 17.01
CA GLN A 101 6.70 11.12 16.55
C GLN A 101 6.08 11.40 15.18
N HIS A 102 5.68 12.64 14.92
CA HIS A 102 5.05 13.00 13.65
C HIS A 102 6.04 12.93 12.49
N LYS A 103 7.30 13.32 12.73
CA LYS A 103 8.38 13.15 11.73
C LYS A 103 8.65 11.68 11.41
N VAL A 104 8.60 10.80 12.41
CA VAL A 104 8.73 9.35 12.19
C VAL A 104 7.53 8.82 11.42
N TYR A 105 6.31 9.28 11.75
CA TYR A 105 5.11 8.95 10.97
C TYR A 105 5.24 9.35 9.50
N ASP A 106 5.69 10.59 9.21
CA ASP A 106 5.92 11.06 7.84
C ASP A 106 6.97 10.21 7.12
N PHE A 107 8.05 9.84 7.81
CA PHE A 107 9.05 8.91 7.27
C PHE A 107 8.42 7.55 6.93
N VAL A 108 7.58 7.00 7.81
CA VAL A 108 6.89 5.73 7.56
C VAL A 108 5.91 5.84 6.39
N VAL A 109 5.20 6.96 6.23
CA VAL A 109 4.36 7.24 5.06
C VAL A 109 5.20 7.19 3.78
N GLN A 110 6.35 7.87 3.75
CA GLN A 110 7.26 7.86 2.60
C GLN A 110 7.80 6.46 2.32
N MET A 111 8.15 5.69 3.35
CA MET A 111 8.59 4.31 3.23
C MET A 111 7.48 3.42 2.64
N ARG A 112 6.24 3.54 3.13
CA ARG A 112 5.12 2.76 2.59
C ARG A 112 4.84 3.08 1.12
N LYS A 113 5.00 4.35 0.72
CA LYS A 113 4.96 4.77 -0.70
C LYS A 113 6.10 4.15 -1.50
N LYS A 114 7.35 4.33 -1.05
CA LYS A 114 8.58 3.87 -1.73
C LYS A 114 8.65 2.36 -1.89
N PHE A 115 8.23 1.61 -0.87
CA PHE A 115 8.25 0.15 -0.87
C PHE A 115 6.95 -0.47 -1.39
N GLY A 116 6.01 0.36 -1.85
CA GLY A 116 4.74 -0.12 -2.42
C GLY A 116 3.89 -0.91 -1.44
N ILE A 117 4.02 -0.66 -0.14
CA ILE A 117 3.21 -1.29 0.91
C ILE A 117 1.73 -0.84 0.78
N ASP A 118 1.52 0.33 0.16
CA ASP A 118 0.20 0.91 -0.11
C ASP A 118 -0.27 0.88 -1.57
N VAL A 119 0.38 0.13 -2.48
CA VAL A 119 -0.16 0.06 -3.86
C VAL A 119 -1.41 -0.80 -3.85
N THR A 120 -2.57 -0.16 -3.76
CA THR A 120 -3.87 -0.75 -4.10
C THR A 120 -3.93 -1.01 -5.60
N ASN A 121 -4.74 -1.96 -6.06
CA ASN A 121 -5.05 -2.05 -7.49
C ASN A 121 -5.76 -0.77 -7.91
N VAL A 122 -5.31 -0.13 -8.99
CA VAL A 122 -5.95 1.10 -9.51
C VAL A 122 -6.28 0.96 -10.99
N ALA A 123 -7.38 1.57 -11.39
CA ALA A 123 -7.86 1.65 -12.75
C ALA A 123 -8.02 3.12 -13.16
N SER A 124 -7.65 3.46 -14.39
CA SER A 124 -7.75 4.83 -14.88
C SER A 124 -9.20 5.21 -15.14
N THR A 125 -9.58 6.42 -14.73
CA THR A 125 -10.93 6.95 -14.94
C THR A 125 -11.29 6.95 -16.42
N THR A 126 -10.34 7.36 -17.28
CA THR A 126 -10.48 7.34 -18.73
C THR A 126 -10.81 5.95 -19.29
N MET A 127 -10.15 4.90 -18.80
CA MET A 127 -10.43 3.52 -19.24
C MET A 127 -11.85 3.11 -18.84
N VAL A 128 -12.21 3.34 -17.57
CA VAL A 128 -13.51 2.97 -17.01
C VAL A 128 -14.65 3.63 -17.79
N GLU A 129 -14.50 4.91 -18.11
CA GLU A 129 -15.49 5.66 -18.89
C GLU A 129 -15.56 5.18 -20.34
N LYS A 130 -14.42 5.02 -21.03
CA LYS A 130 -14.40 4.57 -22.43
C LYS A 130 -14.93 3.16 -22.64
N LEU A 131 -14.69 2.27 -21.70
CA LEU A 131 -15.18 0.90 -21.73
C LEU A 131 -16.57 0.74 -21.09
N ASN A 132 -17.15 1.85 -20.60
CA ASN A 132 -18.44 1.87 -19.92
C ASN A 132 -18.55 0.82 -18.80
N LEU A 133 -17.49 0.67 -18.01
CA LEU A 133 -17.44 -0.33 -16.94
C LEU A 133 -18.30 0.11 -15.75
N PRO A 134 -19.09 -0.81 -15.15
CA PRO A 134 -19.91 -0.49 -13.99
C PRO A 134 -19.03 -0.15 -12.79
N THR A 135 -19.32 0.97 -12.14
CA THR A 135 -18.62 1.39 -10.92
C THR A 135 -19.54 1.30 -9.71
N VAL A 136 -18.95 0.99 -8.56
CA VAL A 136 -19.61 1.02 -7.26
C VAL A 136 -19.00 2.12 -6.40
N ARG A 137 -19.80 2.70 -5.49
CA ARG A 137 -19.27 3.67 -4.52
C ARG A 137 -18.29 2.97 -3.59
N HIS A 138 -17.16 3.60 -3.35
CA HIS A 138 -16.18 3.10 -2.39
C HIS A 138 -16.81 3.11 -0.98
N PRO A 139 -16.73 2.00 -0.21
CA PRO A 139 -17.38 1.89 1.10
C PRO A 139 -16.84 2.90 2.12
N ARG A 140 -15.58 3.35 1.94
CA ARG A 140 -14.92 4.38 2.75
C ARG A 140 -14.09 5.33 1.87
N PRO A 141 -14.69 6.36 1.27
CA PRO A 141 -13.95 7.28 0.40
C PRO A 141 -12.78 7.93 1.14
N TYR A 142 -11.66 8.11 0.46
CA TYR A 142 -10.44 8.68 1.06
C TYR A 142 -9.67 9.53 0.06
N LYS A 143 -8.63 10.21 0.52
CA LYS A 143 -7.76 11.02 -0.33
C LYS A 143 -6.40 10.36 -0.48
N LEU A 144 -5.89 10.32 -1.71
CA LEU A 144 -4.55 9.90 -2.06
C LEU A 144 -3.73 11.12 -2.46
N GLN A 145 -2.49 11.21 -1.97
CA GLN A 145 -1.49 12.08 -2.58
C GLN A 145 -0.72 11.28 -3.63
N TRP A 146 -0.91 11.63 -4.90
CA TRP A 146 -0.25 10.97 -6.03
C TRP A 146 1.21 11.43 -6.16
N SER A 147 2.07 10.59 -6.76
CA SER A 147 3.51 10.88 -6.88
C SER A 147 3.87 12.03 -7.82
N ASN A 148 2.93 12.53 -8.63
CA ASN A 148 3.16 13.60 -9.59
C ASN A 148 2.29 14.82 -9.24
N GLU A 149 2.56 15.97 -9.86
CA GLU A 149 2.03 17.33 -9.63
C GLU A 149 0.47 17.51 -9.65
N CYS A 150 -0.32 16.43 -9.62
CA CYS A 150 -1.79 16.43 -9.67
C CYS A 150 -2.51 16.72 -8.33
N GLY A 151 -1.80 16.98 -7.24
CA GLY A 151 -2.40 17.29 -5.94
C GLY A 151 -3.11 16.10 -5.26
N GLU A 152 -4.07 16.41 -4.37
CA GLU A 152 -4.88 15.41 -3.67
C GLU A 152 -5.96 14.81 -4.58
N ILE A 153 -5.91 13.49 -4.78
CA ILE A 153 -6.89 12.72 -5.53
C ILE A 153 -7.90 12.12 -4.57
N LYS A 154 -9.19 12.36 -4.79
CA LYS A 154 -10.26 11.69 -4.05
C LYS A 154 -10.57 10.32 -4.67
N VAL A 155 -10.49 9.28 -3.86
CA VAL A 155 -10.90 7.91 -4.22
C VAL A 155 -12.27 7.65 -3.61
N ASP A 156 -13.31 7.64 -4.44
CA ASP A 156 -14.69 7.41 -4.00
C ASP A 156 -15.46 6.38 -4.83
N LYS A 157 -14.80 5.76 -5.82
CA LYS A 157 -15.36 4.71 -6.67
C LYS A 157 -14.41 3.53 -6.80
N GLN A 158 -15.01 2.36 -6.98
CA GLN A 158 -14.31 1.13 -7.34
C GLN A 158 -14.93 0.53 -8.60
N VAL A 159 -14.12 -0.22 -9.33
CA VAL A 159 -14.52 -0.93 -10.54
C VAL A 159 -13.98 -2.34 -10.47
N LEU A 160 -14.80 -3.31 -10.86
CA LEU A 160 -14.36 -4.69 -11.05
C LEU A 160 -13.85 -4.80 -12.48
N VAL A 161 -12.57 -5.13 -12.64
CA VAL A 161 -11.90 -5.19 -13.94
C VAL A 161 -11.57 -6.64 -14.25
N SER A 162 -12.22 -7.17 -15.29
CA SER A 162 -11.91 -8.47 -15.85
C SER A 162 -10.93 -8.28 -17.01
N PHE A 163 -9.82 -9.02 -17.02
CA PHE A 163 -8.78 -8.91 -18.04
C PHE A 163 -8.13 -10.26 -18.35
N SER A 164 -7.41 -10.34 -19.48
CA SER A 164 -6.64 -11.51 -19.85
C SER A 164 -5.23 -11.14 -20.28
N ILE A 165 -4.27 -11.99 -19.92
CA ILE A 165 -2.86 -11.91 -20.35
C ILE A 165 -2.51 -13.28 -20.93
N GLY A 166 -2.58 -13.40 -22.25
CA GLY A 166 -2.46 -14.68 -22.94
C GLY A 166 -3.53 -15.67 -22.48
N LYS A 167 -3.14 -16.77 -21.83
CA LYS A 167 -4.06 -17.82 -21.31
C LYS A 167 -4.53 -17.57 -19.88
N TYR A 168 -3.99 -16.56 -19.21
CA TYR A 168 -4.40 -16.17 -17.86
C TYR A 168 -5.57 -15.19 -17.98
N CYS A 169 -6.66 -15.47 -17.27
CA CYS A 169 -7.83 -14.59 -17.18
C CYS A 169 -8.09 -14.30 -15.72
N ASP A 170 -8.33 -13.05 -15.37
CA ASP A 170 -8.57 -12.67 -13.99
C ASP A 170 -9.57 -11.53 -13.87
N GLU A 171 -10.11 -11.40 -12.68
CA GLU A 171 -11.03 -10.36 -12.28
C GLU A 171 -10.58 -9.77 -10.94
N ILE A 172 -10.43 -8.45 -10.90
CA ILE A 172 -9.86 -7.74 -9.75
C ILE A 172 -10.66 -6.49 -9.43
N LEU A 173 -10.79 -6.19 -8.14
CA LEU A 173 -11.37 -4.92 -7.70
C LEU A 173 -10.29 -3.84 -7.69
N CYS A 174 -10.54 -2.75 -8.40
CA CYS A 174 -9.64 -1.62 -8.54
C CYS A 174 -10.29 -0.33 -8.02
N ASN A 175 -9.49 0.51 -7.37
CA ASN A 175 -9.87 1.89 -7.06
C ASN A 175 -9.78 2.74 -8.33
N VAL A 176 -10.80 3.56 -8.59
CA VAL A 176 -10.84 4.42 -9.77
C VAL A 176 -10.09 5.72 -9.47
N VAL A 177 -9.09 6.06 -10.28
CA VAL A 177 -8.28 7.28 -10.13
C VAL A 177 -8.01 7.94 -11.49
N PRO A 178 -7.84 9.27 -11.56
CA PRO A 178 -7.33 9.94 -12.75
C PRO A 178 -5.83 9.61 -12.90
N MET A 179 -5.45 8.99 -14.02
CA MET A 179 -4.08 8.55 -14.29
C MET A 179 -3.78 8.62 -15.79
N HIS A 180 -2.57 9.08 -16.13
CA HIS A 180 -2.11 9.25 -17.52
C HIS A 180 -1.14 8.15 -17.99
N ASP A 181 -0.39 7.51 -17.09
CA ASP A 181 0.68 6.53 -17.41
C ASP A 181 0.22 5.07 -17.49
N GLY A 182 -1.05 4.83 -17.84
CA GLY A 182 -1.57 3.48 -18.04
C GLY A 182 -3.07 3.36 -17.81
N HIS A 183 -3.60 2.15 -18.01
CA HIS A 183 -5.03 1.86 -17.84
C HIS A 183 -5.33 1.12 -16.54
N ILE A 184 -4.44 0.24 -16.10
CA ILE A 184 -4.57 -0.58 -14.88
C ILE A 184 -3.18 -0.71 -14.25
N LEU A 185 -3.09 -0.55 -12.92
CA LEU A 185 -1.91 -0.92 -12.13
C LEU A 185 -2.29 -1.96 -11.09
N LEU A 186 -1.61 -3.10 -11.13
CA LEU A 186 -1.77 -4.18 -10.15
C LEU A 186 -0.83 -3.93 -8.98
N GLY A 187 -1.41 -3.87 -7.79
CA GLY A 187 -0.70 -3.57 -6.57
C GLY A 187 -0.44 -4.80 -5.71
N LYS A 188 -0.08 -4.55 -4.44
CA LYS A 188 0.13 -5.60 -3.44
C LYS A 188 -1.09 -6.48 -3.16
N PRO A 189 -2.34 -5.99 -3.18
CA PRO A 189 -3.51 -6.85 -3.02
C PRO A 189 -3.52 -7.99 -4.04
N TRP A 190 -3.31 -7.69 -5.32
CA TRP A 190 -3.24 -8.74 -6.35
C TRP A 190 -2.11 -9.74 -6.09
N GLU A 191 -0.91 -9.27 -5.68
CA GLU A 191 0.20 -10.17 -5.35
C GLU A 191 -0.14 -11.13 -4.20
N LEU A 192 -0.87 -10.66 -3.19
CA LEU A 192 -1.29 -11.45 -2.03
C LEU A 192 -2.43 -12.42 -2.38
N ASP A 193 -3.48 -11.92 -3.05
CA ASP A 193 -4.65 -12.71 -3.44
C ASP A 193 -4.26 -13.91 -4.30
N ARG A 194 -3.27 -13.72 -5.19
CA ARG A 194 -2.75 -14.77 -6.07
C ARG A 194 -1.58 -15.56 -5.48
N LYS A 195 -1.12 -15.22 -4.26
CA LYS A 195 0.10 -15.79 -3.64
C LYS A 195 1.30 -15.74 -4.60
N ALA A 196 1.42 -14.64 -5.33
CA ALA A 196 2.40 -14.47 -6.37
C ALA A 196 3.81 -14.27 -5.80
N LYS A 197 4.78 -15.00 -6.35
CA LYS A 197 6.20 -14.88 -6.05
C LYS A 197 6.85 -13.98 -7.10
N LYS A 198 7.38 -12.82 -6.67
CA LYS A 198 8.10 -11.89 -7.53
C LYS A 198 9.60 -12.18 -7.54
N ASN A 199 10.18 -12.47 -8.69
CA ASN A 199 11.61 -12.43 -8.91
C ASN A 199 12.03 -10.99 -9.24
N ARG A 200 12.71 -10.32 -8.31
CA ARG A 200 13.07 -8.90 -8.43
C ARG A 200 14.17 -8.63 -9.48
N PHE A 201 15.00 -9.62 -9.81
CA PHE A 201 16.06 -9.46 -10.80
C PHE A 201 15.52 -9.53 -12.24
N THR A 202 14.57 -10.43 -12.49
CA THR A 202 13.97 -10.63 -13.83
C THR A 202 12.61 -9.98 -14.01
N ASN A 203 12.08 -9.34 -12.96
CA ASN A 203 10.72 -8.79 -12.88
C ASN A 203 9.61 -9.80 -13.24
N ARG A 204 9.84 -11.09 -12.95
CA ARG A 204 8.88 -12.18 -13.23
C ARG A 204 7.98 -12.44 -12.03
N TYR A 205 6.73 -12.77 -12.30
CA TYR A 205 5.73 -13.14 -11.30
C TYR A 205 5.25 -14.57 -11.53
N SER A 206 5.37 -15.43 -10.53
CA SER A 206 4.94 -16.83 -10.62
C SER A 206 3.89 -17.15 -9.54
N PHE A 207 2.79 -17.78 -9.94
CA PHE A 207 1.70 -18.18 -9.06
C PHE A 207 0.97 -19.41 -9.61
N VAL A 208 0.03 -19.96 -8.85
CA VAL A 208 -0.83 -21.07 -9.29
C VAL A 208 -2.25 -20.54 -9.41
N MET A 209 -2.89 -20.77 -10.56
CA MET A 209 -4.30 -20.47 -10.75
C MET A 209 -5.00 -21.66 -11.40
N ASN A 210 -6.15 -22.07 -10.85
CA ASN A 210 -6.90 -23.24 -11.30
C ASN A 210 -6.02 -24.51 -11.41
N ASN A 211 -5.18 -24.75 -10.38
CA ASN A 211 -4.19 -25.84 -10.32
C ASN A 211 -3.15 -25.85 -11.45
N LYS A 212 -2.98 -24.75 -12.19
CA LYS A 212 -1.97 -24.61 -13.23
C LYS A 212 -0.95 -23.53 -12.84
N PRO A 213 0.36 -23.79 -13.01
CA PRO A 213 1.37 -22.77 -12.80
C PRO A 213 1.27 -21.70 -13.89
N VAL A 214 1.24 -20.44 -13.47
CA VAL A 214 1.25 -19.26 -14.32
C VAL A 214 2.52 -18.48 -14.03
N THR A 215 3.19 -18.01 -15.08
CA THR A 215 4.31 -17.07 -14.95
C THR A 215 4.09 -15.89 -15.87
N LEU A 216 3.94 -14.70 -15.29
CA LEU A 216 3.91 -13.45 -16.01
C LEU A 216 5.34 -12.93 -16.14
N VAL A 217 5.70 -12.58 -17.37
CA VAL A 217 7.02 -12.08 -17.74
C VAL A 217 6.87 -10.67 -18.30
N PRO A 218 7.85 -9.78 -18.08
CA PRO A 218 7.85 -8.49 -18.74
C PRO A 218 7.96 -8.68 -20.25
N LEU A 219 7.27 -7.83 -21.01
CA LEU A 219 7.46 -7.74 -22.45
C LEU A 219 8.90 -7.29 -22.76
N THR A 220 9.47 -7.81 -23.85
CA THR A 220 10.75 -7.31 -24.35
C THR A 220 10.56 -5.94 -25.03
N PRO A 221 11.62 -5.12 -25.15
CA PRO A 221 11.55 -3.86 -25.88
C PRO A 221 11.00 -4.02 -27.30
N GLU A 222 11.34 -5.11 -27.99
CA GLU A 222 10.84 -5.41 -29.33
C GLU A 222 9.33 -5.67 -29.31
N GLN A 223 8.84 -6.48 -28.38
CA GLN A 223 7.41 -6.75 -28.23
C GLN A 223 6.62 -5.47 -27.90
N ILE A 224 7.17 -4.60 -27.04
CA ILE A 224 6.57 -3.30 -26.72
C ILE A 224 6.50 -2.44 -27.98
N TYR A 225 7.56 -2.42 -28.79
CA TYR A 225 7.61 -1.65 -30.03
C TYR A 225 6.61 -2.17 -31.07
N GLU A 226 6.53 -3.49 -31.26
CA GLU A 226 5.55 -4.14 -32.13
C GLU A 226 4.11 -3.85 -31.69
N ASP A 227 3.81 -3.98 -30.40
CA ASP A 227 2.49 -3.64 -29.86
C ASP A 227 2.14 -2.16 -30.10
N GLN A 228 3.10 -1.25 -29.93
CA GLN A 228 2.89 0.17 -30.22
C GLN A 228 2.62 0.44 -31.70
N LEU A 229 3.28 -0.28 -32.62
CA LEU A 229 3.02 -0.17 -34.05
C LEU A 229 1.63 -0.72 -34.41
N ASN A 230 1.28 -1.89 -33.89
CA ASN A 230 -0.03 -2.50 -34.12
C ASN A 230 -1.18 -1.61 -33.62
N ILE A 231 -1.03 -1.01 -32.44
CA ILE A 231 -2.01 -0.06 -31.90
C ILE A 231 -2.16 1.17 -32.81
N LYS A 232 -1.06 1.70 -33.37
CA LYS A 232 -1.12 2.81 -34.33
C LYS A 232 -1.82 2.41 -35.61
N GLU A 233 -1.46 1.26 -36.19
CA GLU A 233 -2.12 0.78 -37.42
C GLU A 233 -3.61 0.52 -37.23
N GLU A 234 -4.03 -0.09 -36.12
CA GLU A 234 -5.45 -0.32 -35.83
C GLU A 234 -6.20 1.00 -35.66
N LYS A 235 -5.56 2.01 -35.04
CA LYS A 235 -6.14 3.33 -34.87
C LYS A 235 -6.32 4.03 -36.22
N ASP A 236 -5.30 3.99 -37.08
CA ASP A 236 -5.35 4.58 -38.42
C ASP A 236 -6.40 3.89 -39.31
N LYS A 237 -6.51 2.56 -39.21
CA LYS A 237 -7.56 1.78 -39.90
C LYS A 237 -8.96 2.14 -39.40
N ARG A 238 -9.14 2.32 -38.08
CA ARG A 238 -10.43 2.74 -37.49
C ARG A 238 -10.81 4.16 -37.90
N GLU A 239 -9.87 5.10 -37.88
CA GLU A 239 -10.11 6.47 -38.34
C GLU A 239 -10.48 6.48 -39.83
N THR A 240 -9.73 5.75 -40.66
CA THR A 240 -10.04 5.60 -42.09
C THR A 240 -11.43 4.99 -42.32
N ALA A 241 -11.82 3.97 -41.54
CA ALA A 241 -13.14 3.36 -41.62
C ALA A 241 -14.26 4.32 -41.18
N VAL A 242 -14.03 5.15 -40.15
CA VAL A 242 -14.99 6.19 -39.72
C VAL A 242 -15.16 7.24 -40.81
N PHE A 243 -14.08 7.70 -41.45
CA PHE A 243 -14.16 8.63 -42.57
C PHE A 243 -14.86 8.03 -43.79
N ALA A 244 -14.63 6.74 -44.08
CA ALA A 244 -15.32 6.05 -45.16
C ALA A 244 -16.82 5.91 -44.89
N VAL A 245 -17.22 5.61 -43.66
CA VAL A 245 -18.64 5.54 -43.26
C VAL A 245 -19.29 6.93 -43.32
N ALA A 246 -18.61 7.98 -42.84
CA ALA A 246 -19.10 9.35 -42.94
C ALA A 246 -19.31 9.80 -44.40
N ALA A 247 -18.35 9.51 -45.28
CA ALA A 247 -18.45 9.81 -46.70
C ALA A 247 -19.61 9.08 -47.41
N VAL A 248 -19.88 7.83 -47.02
CA VAL A 248 -21.03 7.06 -47.53
C VAL A 248 -22.35 7.66 -47.05
N VAL A 249 -22.42 8.07 -45.77
CA VAL A 249 -23.62 8.74 -45.21
C VAL A 249 -23.87 10.08 -45.92
N ASP A 250 -22.84 10.88 -46.17
CA ASP A 250 -22.95 12.15 -46.90
C ASP A 250 -23.39 11.96 -48.37
N SER A 251 -22.94 10.88 -49.03
CA SER A 251 -23.36 10.55 -50.40
C SER A 251 -24.80 10.03 -50.51
N MET A 252 -25.42 9.62 -49.41
CA MET A 252 -26.81 9.17 -49.37
C MET A 252 -27.80 10.32 -49.14
N TRP A 253 -27.30 11.51 -48.79
CA TRP A 253 -28.08 12.73 -48.54
C TRP A 253 -27.76 13.87 -49.53
N SER A 254 -27.05 13.56 -50.61
CA SER A 254 -26.81 14.41 -51.79
C SER A 254 -27.46 13.82 -53.04
#